data_AF-A0A955PGE6-F1
#
_entry.id   AF-A0A955PGE6-F1
#
_cell.length_a   1.000
_cell.length_b   1.000
_cell.length_c   1.000
_cell.angle_alpha   90.00
_cell.angle_beta   90.00
_cell.angle_gamma   90.00
#
_symmetry.space_group_name_H-M   'P 1'
#
loop_
_entity.id
_entity.type
_entity.pdbx_description
1 polymer ?
#
loop_
_entity_poly.entity_id
_entity_poly.type
_entity_poly.pdbx_seq_one_letter_code
_entity_poly.pdbx_strand_id
1 'polypeptide(L)' 'MFFQNKKLQLAGVLLLAAALRFVFLADNPPGLFRDEADKGYTTYSLIKTGKDLGGHKWPLQIQSFGA' A
#
# COMPACT_ATOMS: atom_id res chain seq x y z
N MET A 1 -11.61 29.01 -19.36
CA MET A 1 -10.77 29.87 -18.50
C MET A 1 -10.37 29.05 -17.28
N PHE A 2 -9.39 28.15 -17.44
CA PHE A 2 -9.03 27.17 -16.41
C PHE A 2 -8.16 27.84 -15.32
N PHE A 3 -8.50 27.56 -14.07
CA PHE A 3 -7.97 28.09 -12.82
C PHE A 3 -6.48 28.51 -12.85
N GLN A 4 -6.16 29.79 -12.62
CA GLN A 4 -4.79 30.35 -12.55
C GLN A 4 -4.01 29.90 -11.29
N ASN A 5 -4.70 29.33 -10.28
CA ASN A 5 -4.12 28.99 -8.98
C ASN A 5 -3.52 27.57 -8.97
N LYS A 6 -2.20 27.45 -9.07
CA LYS A 6 -1.46 26.17 -9.07
C LYS A 6 -1.80 25.24 -7.89
N LYS A 7 -2.02 25.80 -6.70
CA LYS A 7 -2.43 25.03 -5.50
C LYS A 7 -3.80 24.38 -5.68
N LEU A 8 -4.75 25.12 -6.27
CA LEU A 8 -6.10 24.64 -6.50
C LEU A 8 -6.13 23.59 -7.62
N GLN A 9 -5.28 23.75 -8.64
CA GLN A 9 -5.07 22.72 -9.66
C GLN A 9 -4.52 21.43 -9.03
N LEU A 10 -3.49 21.53 -8.18
CA LEU A 10 -2.91 20.37 -7.50
C LEU A 10 -3.94 19.69 -6.58
N ALA A 11 -4.67 20.46 -5.78
CA ALA A 11 -5.74 19.94 -4.94
C ALA A 11 -6.81 19.24 -5.78
N GLY A 12 -7.19 19.82 -6.93
CA GLY A 12 -8.12 19.20 -7.88
C GLY A 12 -7.62 17.86 -8.42
N VAL A 13 -6.34 17.78 -8.81
CA VAL A 13 -5.72 16.52 -9.28
C VAL A 13 -5.70 15.46 -8.17
N LEU A 14 -5.33 15.84 -6.94
CA LEU A 14 -5.30 14.90 -5.82
C LEU A 14 -6.70 14.40 -5.45
N LEU A 15 -7.70 15.28 -5.44
CA LEU A 15 -9.09 14.90 -5.19
C LEU A 15 -9.64 13.99 -6.29
N LEU A 16 -9.35 14.29 -7.55
CA LEU A 16 -9.75 13.45 -8.68
C LEU A 16 -9.08 12.06 -8.60
N ALA A 17 -7.78 12.02 -8.31
CA ALA A 17 -7.04 10.77 -8.16
C ALA A 17 -7.59 9.92 -7.01
N ALA A 18 -7.89 10.55 -5.86
CA ALA A 18 -8.53 9.86 -4.73
C ALA A 18 -9.90 9.30 -5.13
N ALA A 19 -10.76 10.12 -5.74
CA ALA A 19 -12.08 9.68 -6.19
C ALA A 19 -11.99 8.46 -7.13
N LEU A 20 -11.13 8.52 -8.14
CA LEU A 20 -10.93 7.39 -9.08
C LEU A 20 -10.38 6.13 -8.38
N ARG A 21 -9.52 6.29 -7.36
CA ARG A 21 -8.94 5.18 -6.62
C ARG A 21 -9.93 4.50 -5.66
N PHE A 22 -10.81 5.27 -5.03
CA PHE A 22 -11.66 4.80 -3.93
C PHE A 22 -13.07 4.38 -4.36
N VAL A 23 -13.62 4.92 -5.45
CA VAL A 23 -15.02 4.67 -5.86
C VAL A 23 -15.31 3.18 -6.11
N PHE A 24 -14.32 2.40 -6.55
CA PHE A 24 -14.46 0.95 -6.81
C PHE A 24 -13.52 0.10 -5.97
N LEU A 25 -13.02 0.60 -4.84
CA LEU A 25 -11.99 -0.11 -4.08
C LEU A 25 -12.45 -1.48 -3.56
N ALA A 26 -13.75 -1.66 -3.35
CA ALA A 26 -14.34 -2.94 -2.93
C ALA A 26 -14.41 -3.97 -4.07
N ASP A 27 -14.55 -3.52 -5.32
CA ASP A 27 -14.77 -4.38 -6.49
C ASP A 27 -13.51 -4.54 -7.37
N ASN A 28 -12.55 -3.60 -7.27
CA ASN A 28 -11.31 -3.55 -8.03
C ASN A 28 -10.20 -2.87 -7.20
N PRO A 29 -9.09 -3.56 -6.89
CA PRO A 29 -8.58 -4.80 -7.48
C PRO A 29 -9.19 -6.10 -6.89
N PRO A 30 -9.02 -7.25 -7.57
CA PRO A 30 -9.28 -8.56 -6.96
C PRO A 30 -8.47 -8.73 -5.65
N GLY A 31 -8.82 -9.76 -4.86
CA GLY A 31 -8.12 -10.05 -3.60
C GLY A 31 -6.59 -10.09 -3.75
N LEU A 32 -5.88 -9.88 -2.63
CA LEU A 32 -4.42 -9.68 -2.61
C LEU A 32 -3.69 -10.75 -3.43
N PHE A 33 -2.83 -10.29 -4.33
CA PHE A 33 -1.89 -11.19 -5.00
C PHE A 33 -0.86 -11.71 -3.99
N ARG A 34 -0.18 -12.81 -4.33
CA ARG A 34 0.73 -13.49 -3.40
C ARG A 34 1.82 -12.56 -2.85
N ASP A 35 2.37 -11.68 -3.68
CA ASP A 35 3.41 -10.73 -3.25
C ASP A 35 2.84 -9.57 -2.41
N GLU A 36 1.60 -9.14 -2.69
CA GLU A 36 0.89 -8.15 -1.87
C GLU A 36 0.56 -8.69 -0.48
N ALA A 37 0.06 -9.94 -0.43
CA ALA A 37 -0.20 -10.65 0.82
C ALA A 37 1.08 -10.89 1.63
N ASP A 38 2.18 -11.26 0.96
CA ASP A 38 3.50 -11.45 1.57
C ASP A 38 4.01 -10.18 2.25
N LYS A 39 4.02 -9.05 1.52
CA LYS A 39 4.46 -7.76 2.06
C LYS A 39 3.55 -7.30 3.21
N GLY A 40 2.24 -7.42 3.03
CA GLY A 40 1.25 -7.02 4.03
C GLY A 40 1.41 -7.81 5.33
N TYR A 41 1.45 -9.15 5.24
CA TYR A 41 1.58 -10.01 6.41
C TYR A 41 2.94 -9.87 7.09
N THR A 42 4.02 -9.76 6.33
CA THR A 42 5.37 -9.60 6.90
C THR A 42 5.50 -8.27 7.65
N THR A 43 4.96 -7.18 7.08
CA THR A 43 4.92 -5.87 7.75
C THR A 43 4.10 -5.94 9.03
N TYR A 44 2.93 -6.60 8.98
CA TYR A 44 2.09 -6.82 10.16
C TYR A 44 2.82 -7.61 11.25
N SER A 45 3.51 -8.70 10.89
CA SER A 45 4.32 -9.50 11.82
C SER A 45 5.45 -8.70 12.45
N LEU A 46 6.15 -7.89 11.66
CA LEU A 46 7.23 -7.02 12.16
C LEU A 46 6.71 -5.99 13.16
N ILE A 47 5.59 -5.32 12.86
CA ILE A 47 4.98 -4.36 13.79
C ILE A 47 4.52 -5.05 15.07
N LYS A 48 3.93 -6.25 14.95
CA LYS A 48 3.32 -6.94 16.09
C LYS A 48 4.34 -7.64 16.98
N THR A 49 5.38 -8.22 16.39
CA THR A 49 6.29 -9.16 17.07
C THR A 49 7.77 -8.79 16.95
N GLY A 50 8.10 -7.83 16.08
CA GLY A 50 9.48 -7.51 15.72
C GLY A 50 10.16 -8.59 14.87
N LYS A 51 9.41 -9.55 14.32
CA LYS A 51 9.94 -10.69 13.57
C LYS A 51 9.38 -10.77 12.15
N ASP A 52 10.23 -11.20 11.21
CA ASP A 52 9.76 -11.61 9.89
C ASP A 52 9.06 -12.98 9.90
N LEU A 53 8.68 -13.45 8.71
CA LEU A 53 8.08 -14.77 8.48
C LEU A 53 8.97 -15.93 8.92
N GLY A 54 10.29 -15.78 8.83
CA GLY A 54 11.27 -16.77 9.28
C GLY A 54 11.47 -16.80 10.80
N GLY A 55 10.89 -15.85 11.54
CA GLY A 55 11.05 -15.70 12.97
C GLY A 55 12.30 -14.92 13.40
N HIS A 56 13.03 -14.33 12.45
CA HIS A 56 14.19 -13.48 12.72
C HIS A 56 13.74 -12.16 13.32
N LYS A 57 14.27 -11.83 14.50
CA LYS A 57 14.01 -10.54 15.15
C LYS A 57 14.84 -9.45 14.47
N TRP A 58 14.20 -8.32 14.13
CA TRP A 58 14.83 -7.15 13.52
C TRP A 58 15.74 -7.49 12.33
N PRO A 59 15.21 -8.20 11.32
CA PRO A 59 16.02 -8.66 10.21
C PRO A 59 16.49 -7.47 9.36
N LEU A 60 17.78 -7.48 9.01
CA LEU A 60 18.33 -6.57 8.00
C LEU A 60 17.85 -6.95 6.59
N GLN A 61 17.55 -8.23 6.39
CA GLN A 61 16.98 -8.77 5.16
C GLN A 61 15.72 -9.58 5.51
N ILE A 62 14.57 -9.11 5.03
CA ILE A 62 13.27 -9.69 5.31
C ILE A 62 13.09 -10.96 4.47
N GLN A 63 12.75 -12.08 5.12
CA GLN A 63 12.36 -13.29 4.40
C GLN A 63 10.93 -13.17 3.82
N SER A 64 10.77 -13.62 2.57
CA SER A 64 9.51 -13.60 1.80
C SER A 64 8.96 -15.02 1.59
N PHE A 65 7.65 -15.17 1.39
CA PHE A 65 6.99 -16.45 1.14
C PHE A 65 7.54 -17.17 -0.11
N GLY A 66 8.41 -18.16 0.13
CA GLY A 66 8.99 -19.02 -0.92
C GLY A 66 10.41 -18.66 -1.34
N ALA A 67 11.10 -17.85 -0.53
CA ALA A 67 12.53 -17.55 -0.66
C ALA A 67 13.36 -18.15 0.48
#